data_AF-A0A7X5VJX7-F1
#
_entry.id   AF-A0A7X5VJX7-F1
#
_cell.length_a   1.000
_cell.length_b   1.000
_cell.length_c   1.000
_cell.angle_alpha   90.00
_cell.angle_beta   90.00
_cell.angle_gamma   90.00
#
_symmetry.space_group_name_H-M   'P 1'
#
loop_
_entity.id
_entity.type
_entity.pdbx_description
1 polymer ?
#
loop_
_entity_poly.entity_id
_entity_poly.type
_entity_poly.pdbx_seq_one_letter_code
_entity_poly.pdbx_strand_id
1 'polypeptide(L)'
;MKLLGLELATPLPQGDGARTMVLLGDDGSVEKIQRVSEVPAIAATVGRLTDGEPFLLGVDVPVVVPAKAARVRPVENLLRRRFRQKMHAGGRASADESGLPGETLLAGLATAGFPCLPYPDRDRRTSGLAETLPALVLKSLLWQNSAASGERDLASQEQLFRAWTAPAYRRSALPARAGWADQAVALETALNALGTIEGYDFSAVREALASAASSEKTENAAALLDAILIGGTAKRYLDTPESCLFAGERDDGYVIVPADSLMRRLWLSDGGQASGELFPQASLRERLGNEARLRSMDLLNVPGRPARLEATFNESPLYEFDNIDEMLWWKHCRHLAGPKMPVNGLQEIQIELRAGDEEPGASLRLVRSRHQALSFRFDRPEAWRRHLPTRDNRTYPFRVVRAVYDTAPSA
;
A
#
# COMPACT_ATOMS: atom_id res chain seq x y z
N MET A 1 -11.45 -12.59 11.54
CA MET A 1 -11.44 -11.16 11.18
C MET A 1 -12.31 -10.99 9.95
N LYS A 2 -13.29 -10.09 10.02
CA LYS A 2 -14.21 -9.82 8.91
C LYS A 2 -13.60 -8.85 7.90
N LEU A 3 -13.99 -8.99 6.63
CA LEU A 3 -13.41 -8.23 5.53
C LEU A 3 -14.48 -7.41 4.82
N LEU A 4 -14.30 -6.10 4.78
CA LEU A 4 -15.25 -5.17 4.20
C LEU A 4 -14.59 -4.30 3.13
N GLY A 5 -15.34 -3.98 2.09
CA GLY A 5 -14.99 -2.94 1.12
C GLY A 5 -16.03 -1.83 1.13
N LEU A 6 -15.60 -0.58 1.20
CA LEU A 6 -16.48 0.58 1.20
C LEU A 6 -15.96 1.65 0.24
N GLU A 7 -16.79 1.99 -0.74
CA GLU A 7 -16.55 3.09 -1.67
C GLU A 7 -17.00 4.41 -1.03
N LEU A 8 -16.11 5.41 -0.97
CA LEU A 8 -16.31 6.69 -0.31
C LEU A 8 -15.93 7.89 -1.16
N ALA A 9 -15.08 7.69 -2.17
CA ALA A 9 -14.48 8.77 -2.94
C ALA A 9 -15.47 9.47 -3.87
N THR A 10 -16.55 8.79 -4.29
CA THR A 10 -17.56 9.40 -5.14
C THR A 10 -18.50 10.26 -4.29
N PRO A 11 -18.77 11.51 -4.69
CA PRO A 11 -19.80 12.33 -4.07
C PRO A 11 -21.15 11.59 -4.11
N LEU A 12 -21.93 11.71 -3.04
CA LEU A 12 -23.29 11.19 -3.04
C LEU A 12 -24.09 11.91 -4.15
N PRO A 13 -24.86 11.19 -4.98
CA PRO A 13 -25.79 11.84 -5.89
C PRO A 13 -26.77 12.73 -5.10
N GLN A 14 -27.22 13.84 -5.69
CA GLN A 14 -28.21 14.73 -5.06
C GLN A 14 -29.45 13.92 -4.66
N GLY A 15 -29.76 13.85 -3.34
CA GLY A 15 -30.86 13.06 -2.77
C GLY A 15 -30.39 12.02 -1.74
N ASP A 16 -31.15 10.94 -1.56
CA ASP A 16 -30.85 9.80 -0.67
C ASP A 16 -29.72 8.88 -1.20
N GLY A 17 -28.76 9.46 -1.93
CA GLY A 17 -27.64 8.72 -2.48
C GLY A 17 -26.89 7.95 -1.40
N ALA A 18 -26.60 6.69 -1.67
CA ALA A 18 -25.86 5.82 -0.76
C ALA A 18 -24.53 5.38 -1.37
N ARG A 19 -23.57 5.06 -0.49
CA ARG A 19 -22.31 4.37 -0.78
C ARG A 19 -22.51 2.87 -0.74
N THR A 20 -21.70 2.13 -1.50
CA THR A 20 -21.74 0.66 -1.48
C THR A 20 -20.72 0.13 -0.48
N MET A 21 -21.22 -0.66 0.48
CA MET A 21 -20.41 -1.50 1.34
C MET A 21 -20.64 -2.97 0.99
N VAL A 22 -19.57 -3.74 0.94
CA VAL A 22 -19.63 -5.20 0.79
C VAL A 22 -18.99 -5.88 1.98
N LEU A 23 -19.56 -7.02 2.40
CA LEU A 23 -18.93 -8.01 3.26
C LEU A 23 -18.41 -9.13 2.37
N LEU A 24 -17.15 -9.49 2.54
CA LEU A 24 -16.52 -10.58 1.79
C LEU A 24 -16.39 -11.83 2.66
N GLY A 25 -16.62 -12.99 2.05
CA GLY A 25 -16.35 -14.30 2.63
C GLY A 25 -14.86 -14.66 2.59
N ASP A 26 -14.53 -15.80 3.20
CA ASP A 26 -13.15 -16.29 3.31
C ASP A 26 -12.52 -16.66 1.95
N ASP A 27 -13.33 -16.98 0.95
CA ASP A 27 -12.91 -17.24 -0.43
C ASP A 27 -12.90 -15.98 -1.33
N GLY A 28 -13.34 -14.84 -0.80
CA GLY A 28 -13.47 -13.57 -1.53
C GLY A 28 -14.83 -13.39 -2.21
N SER A 29 -15.78 -14.31 -2.00
CA SER A 29 -17.17 -14.15 -2.43
C SER A 29 -17.87 -12.97 -1.75
N VAL A 30 -18.82 -12.35 -2.44
CA VAL A 30 -19.63 -11.27 -1.85
C VAL A 30 -20.77 -11.87 -1.02
N GLU A 31 -20.67 -11.81 0.30
CA GLU A 31 -21.70 -12.36 1.21
C GLU A 31 -22.87 -11.41 1.40
N LYS A 32 -22.60 -10.10 1.54
CA LYS A 32 -23.62 -9.08 1.77
C LYS A 32 -23.26 -7.79 1.07
N ILE A 33 -24.28 -7.13 0.53
CA ILE A 33 -24.20 -5.79 -0.04
C ILE A 33 -25.07 -4.87 0.81
N GLN A 34 -24.55 -3.71 1.19
CA GLN A 34 -25.27 -2.70 1.98
C GLN A 34 -25.10 -1.33 1.33
N ARG A 35 -26.14 -0.51 1.45
CA ARG A 35 -26.15 0.88 0.97
C ARG A 35 -26.16 1.79 2.18
N VAL A 36 -25.13 2.62 2.33
CA VAL A 36 -24.89 3.44 3.53
C VAL A 36 -24.56 4.88 3.12
N SER A 37 -25.13 5.89 3.78
CA SER A 37 -24.87 7.30 3.44
C SER A 37 -23.87 7.92 4.41
N GLU A 38 -24.29 8.08 5.66
CA GLU A 38 -23.58 8.86 6.68
C GLU A 38 -22.69 8.01 7.59
N VAL A 39 -21.74 8.65 8.27
CA VAL A 39 -20.81 8.00 9.22
C VAL A 39 -21.52 7.15 10.27
N PRO A 40 -22.61 7.60 10.93
CA PRO A 40 -23.31 6.76 11.91
C PRO A 40 -23.93 5.52 11.27
N ALA A 41 -24.47 5.64 10.05
CA ALA A 41 -25.05 4.51 9.31
C ALA A 41 -23.97 3.52 8.86
N ILE A 42 -22.80 4.02 8.45
CA ILE A 42 -21.61 3.22 8.16
C ILE A 42 -21.20 2.44 9.43
N ALA A 43 -21.02 3.12 10.56
CA ALA A 43 -20.58 2.49 11.80
C ALA A 43 -21.59 1.45 12.33
N ALA A 44 -22.88 1.77 12.32
CA ALA A 44 -23.94 0.81 12.68
C ALA A 44 -23.93 -0.42 11.75
N THR A 45 -23.69 -0.23 10.46
CA THR A 45 -23.61 -1.33 9.49
C THR A 45 -22.36 -2.18 9.72
N VAL A 46 -21.20 -1.57 9.96
CA VAL A 46 -19.98 -2.28 10.36
C VAL A 46 -20.24 -3.12 11.60
N GLY A 47 -20.84 -2.54 12.66
CA GLY A 47 -21.17 -3.29 13.88
C GLY A 47 -22.05 -4.51 13.62
N ARG A 48 -23.11 -4.36 12.82
CA ARG A 48 -23.99 -5.49 12.45
C ARG A 48 -23.32 -6.55 11.59
N LEU A 49 -22.44 -6.16 10.66
CA LEU A 49 -21.79 -7.11 9.75
C LEU A 49 -20.62 -7.83 10.42
N THR A 50 -19.99 -7.19 11.40
CA THR A 50 -18.81 -7.71 12.08
C THR A 50 -19.13 -8.52 13.33
N ASP A 51 -20.31 -8.30 13.92
CA ASP A 51 -20.79 -9.01 15.12
C ASP A 51 -19.78 -8.95 16.28
N GLY A 52 -19.08 -7.81 16.41
CA GLY A 52 -18.06 -7.57 17.43
C GLY A 52 -16.69 -8.21 17.15
N GLU A 53 -16.53 -8.95 16.05
CA GLU A 53 -15.22 -9.46 15.63
C GLU A 53 -14.30 -8.35 15.09
N PRO A 54 -12.96 -8.48 15.24
CA PRO A 54 -12.02 -7.62 14.53
C PRO A 54 -12.29 -7.63 13.03
N PHE A 55 -12.10 -6.49 12.37
CA PHE A 55 -12.36 -6.34 10.94
C PHE A 55 -11.29 -5.53 10.21
N LEU A 56 -11.14 -5.77 8.92
CA LEU A 56 -10.42 -4.89 8.02
C LEU A 56 -11.41 -4.24 7.05
N LEU A 57 -11.48 -2.91 7.08
CA LEU A 57 -12.31 -2.13 6.18
C LEU A 57 -11.42 -1.45 5.12
N GLY A 58 -11.49 -1.93 3.89
CA GLY A 58 -10.90 -1.26 2.74
C GLY A 58 -11.69 0.02 2.40
N VAL A 59 -10.98 1.09 2.07
CA VAL A 59 -11.55 2.39 1.66
C VAL A 59 -10.74 3.04 0.54
N ASP A 60 -11.37 3.86 -0.28
CA ASP A 60 -10.75 4.60 -1.40
C ASP A 60 -10.49 6.08 -1.11
N VAL A 61 -10.60 6.49 0.16
CA VAL A 61 -10.28 7.83 0.64
C VAL A 61 -9.05 7.83 1.53
N PRO A 62 -8.28 8.93 1.56
CA PRO A 62 -7.22 9.16 2.54
C PRO A 62 -7.69 9.00 3.99
N VAL A 63 -7.06 8.10 4.75
CA VAL A 63 -7.29 7.90 6.19
C VAL A 63 -6.25 8.67 6.99
N VAL A 64 -4.97 8.54 6.62
CA VAL A 64 -3.89 9.26 7.29
C VAL A 64 -3.61 10.57 6.57
N VAL A 65 -3.71 11.68 7.31
CA VAL A 65 -3.44 13.04 6.83
C VAL A 65 -2.27 13.64 7.62
N PRO A 66 -1.23 14.19 6.97
CA PRO A 66 -0.11 14.83 7.66
C PRO A 66 -0.57 16.00 8.54
N ALA A 67 0.03 16.14 9.73
CA ALA A 67 -0.35 17.15 10.71
C ALA A 67 -0.20 18.63 10.24
N LYS A 68 0.50 18.90 9.13
CA LYS A 68 0.66 20.24 8.56
C LYS A 68 -0.34 20.49 7.44
N ALA A 69 -1.14 21.56 7.58
CA ALA A 69 -2.27 21.95 6.74
C ALA A 69 -2.01 22.16 5.23
N ALA A 70 -0.77 22.02 4.73
CA ALA A 70 -0.41 22.32 3.34
C ALA A 70 0.47 21.26 2.66
N ARG A 71 0.74 20.10 3.27
CA ARG A 71 1.56 19.06 2.63
C ARG A 71 0.69 18.00 1.96
N VAL A 72 0.75 17.96 0.63
CA VAL A 72 0.39 16.79 -0.19
C VAL A 72 1.13 15.57 0.34
N ARG A 73 0.43 14.46 0.55
CA ARG A 73 1.02 13.22 1.09
C ARG A 73 2.12 12.72 0.15
N PRO A 74 3.29 12.27 0.65
CA PRO A 74 4.35 11.73 -0.20
C PRO A 74 3.86 10.63 -1.15
N VAL A 75 2.96 9.76 -0.68
CA VAL A 75 2.33 8.70 -1.48
C VAL A 75 1.59 9.25 -2.70
N GLU A 76 0.86 10.37 -2.59
CA GLU A 76 0.10 10.96 -3.70
C GLU A 76 1.01 11.42 -4.84
N ASN A 77 2.16 12.02 -4.49
CA ASN A 77 3.16 12.40 -5.48
C ASN A 77 3.79 11.19 -6.17
N LEU A 78 4.02 10.11 -5.44
CA LEU A 78 4.52 8.86 -5.98
C LEU A 78 3.52 8.23 -6.95
N LEU A 79 2.24 8.09 -6.55
CA LEU A 79 1.19 7.55 -7.41
C LEU A 79 1.07 8.34 -8.73
N ARG A 80 1.09 9.67 -8.65
CA ARG A 80 1.04 10.55 -9.82
C ARG A 80 2.25 10.36 -10.74
N ARG A 81 3.46 10.35 -10.19
CA ARG A 81 4.71 10.23 -10.97
C ARG A 81 4.92 8.82 -11.54
N ARG A 82 4.50 7.77 -10.83
CA ARG A 82 4.82 6.37 -11.16
C ARG A 82 3.73 5.69 -11.95
N PHE A 83 2.50 5.89 -11.52
CA PHE A 83 1.36 5.17 -12.08
C PHE A 83 0.44 6.06 -12.90
N ARG A 84 0.73 7.38 -12.97
CA ARG A 84 -0.12 8.40 -13.59
C ARG A 84 -1.54 8.41 -13.00
N GLN A 85 -1.63 8.06 -11.72
CA GLN A 85 -2.89 8.03 -10.99
C GLN A 85 -2.95 9.19 -10.02
N LYS A 86 -4.10 9.88 -10.00
CA LYS A 86 -4.39 10.92 -9.02
C LYS A 86 -5.24 10.28 -7.93
N MET A 87 -4.80 10.40 -6.68
CA MET A 87 -5.64 10.08 -5.53
C MET A 87 -6.43 11.32 -5.14
N HIS A 88 -7.59 11.14 -4.51
CA HIS A 88 -8.28 12.23 -3.84
C HIS A 88 -7.34 12.85 -2.79
N ALA A 89 -7.34 14.18 -2.70
CA ALA A 89 -6.43 14.89 -1.82
C ALA A 89 -6.73 14.51 -0.37
N GLY A 90 -5.70 14.07 0.38
CA GLY A 90 -5.81 13.89 1.82
C GLY A 90 -5.51 15.19 2.53
N GLY A 91 -6.53 15.85 3.07
CA GLY A 91 -6.36 17.12 3.78
C GLY A 91 -7.68 17.66 4.33
N ARG A 92 -7.64 18.38 5.45
CA ARG A 92 -8.84 19.07 5.98
C ARG A 92 -9.45 20.06 4.98
N ALA A 93 -8.64 20.58 4.06
CA ALA A 93 -9.06 21.51 3.02
C ALA A 93 -9.73 20.83 1.81
N SER A 94 -9.72 19.50 1.70
CA SER A 94 -10.35 18.76 0.58
C SER A 94 -11.69 18.13 0.94
N ALA A 95 -12.21 18.36 2.15
CA ALA A 95 -13.53 17.87 2.58
C ALA A 95 -14.67 18.32 1.65
N ASP A 96 -14.53 19.48 0.98
CA ASP A 96 -15.54 20.02 0.07
C ASP A 96 -15.48 19.42 -1.35
N GLU A 97 -14.36 18.79 -1.75
CA GLU A 97 -14.16 18.21 -3.10
C GLU A 97 -14.19 16.68 -3.12
N SER A 98 -13.91 16.02 -1.99
CA SER A 98 -13.80 14.55 -1.91
C SER A 98 -14.60 13.99 -0.75
N GLY A 99 -15.81 13.49 -1.03
CA GLY A 99 -16.54 12.53 -0.20
C GLY A 99 -16.48 12.75 1.33
N LEU A 100 -16.56 11.65 2.08
CA LEU A 100 -16.36 11.64 3.53
C LEU A 100 -14.86 11.52 3.84
N PRO A 101 -14.26 12.44 4.63
CA PRO A 101 -12.85 12.32 5.03
C PRO A 101 -12.60 11.05 5.84
N GLY A 102 -11.49 10.34 5.57
CA GLY A 102 -11.15 9.11 6.28
C GLY A 102 -10.87 9.31 7.77
N GLU A 103 -10.36 10.48 8.19
CA GLU A 103 -10.21 10.83 9.62
C GLU A 103 -11.57 10.91 10.34
N THR A 104 -12.59 11.44 9.66
CA THR A 104 -13.97 11.50 10.17
C THR A 104 -14.58 10.11 10.29
N LEU A 105 -14.32 9.23 9.31
CA LEU A 105 -14.71 7.82 9.39
C LEU A 105 -14.07 7.12 10.59
N LEU A 106 -12.75 7.28 10.77
CA LEU A 106 -12.00 6.68 11.87
C LEU A 106 -12.57 7.13 13.24
N ALA A 107 -12.80 8.43 13.40
CA ALA A 107 -13.40 9.00 14.60
C ALA A 107 -14.84 8.50 14.84
N GLY A 108 -15.64 8.39 13.78
CA GLY A 108 -17.01 7.90 13.86
C GLY A 108 -17.11 6.43 14.24
N LEU A 109 -16.24 5.59 13.67
CA LEU A 109 -16.12 4.17 14.05
C LEU A 109 -15.72 4.03 15.52
N ALA A 110 -14.71 4.78 15.98
CA ALA A 110 -14.30 4.78 17.38
C ALA A 110 -15.43 5.24 18.33
N THR A 111 -16.17 6.28 17.95
CA THR A 111 -17.32 6.79 18.74
C THR A 111 -18.44 5.76 18.85
N ALA A 112 -18.65 4.95 17.81
CA ALA A 112 -19.62 3.87 17.79
C ALA A 112 -19.16 2.59 18.51
N GLY A 113 -17.97 2.59 19.14
CA GLY A 113 -17.43 1.44 19.87
C GLY A 113 -16.58 0.49 19.02
N PHE A 114 -16.18 0.91 17.81
CA PHE A 114 -15.35 0.12 16.88
C PHE A 114 -14.01 0.83 16.62
N PRO A 115 -13.12 0.96 17.62
CA PRO A 115 -11.82 1.60 17.42
C PRO A 115 -11.00 0.82 16.38
N CYS A 116 -10.42 1.56 15.43
CA CYS A 116 -9.62 0.99 14.35
C CYS A 116 -8.24 1.62 14.32
N LEU A 117 -7.25 0.84 13.89
CA LEU A 117 -5.97 1.36 13.46
C LEU A 117 -6.14 2.06 12.09
N PRO A 118 -5.39 3.14 11.82
CA PRO A 118 -5.43 3.81 10.52
C PRO A 118 -4.73 3.00 9.40
N TYR A 119 -4.27 1.79 9.72
CA TYR A 119 -3.61 0.85 8.83
C TYR A 119 -4.08 -0.58 9.13
N PRO A 120 -3.92 -1.54 8.19
CA PRO A 120 -4.28 -2.92 8.44
C PRO A 120 -3.41 -3.55 9.53
N ASP A 121 -4.05 -4.24 10.48
CA ASP A 121 -3.38 -5.16 11.40
C ASP A 121 -3.29 -6.55 10.77
N ARG A 122 -2.07 -6.97 10.40
CA ARG A 122 -1.85 -8.26 9.78
C ARG A 122 -1.94 -9.44 10.74
N ASP A 123 -1.78 -9.21 12.05
CA ASP A 123 -2.00 -10.25 13.06
C ASP A 123 -3.50 -10.53 13.26
N ARG A 124 -4.37 -9.77 12.60
CA ARG A 124 -5.83 -9.91 12.62
C ARG A 124 -6.44 -9.73 14.01
N ARG A 125 -5.73 -9.07 14.93
CA ARG A 125 -6.13 -8.89 16.33
C ARG A 125 -6.95 -7.63 16.51
N THR A 126 -6.60 -6.58 15.79
CA THR A 126 -7.19 -5.24 15.91
C THR A 126 -7.90 -4.89 14.62
N SER A 127 -9.03 -4.19 14.73
CA SER A 127 -9.68 -3.65 13.54
C SER A 127 -8.79 -2.59 12.88
N GLY A 128 -8.83 -2.51 11.56
CA GLY A 128 -8.00 -1.60 10.79
C GLY A 128 -8.71 -1.04 9.57
N LEU A 129 -8.17 0.05 9.03
CA LEU A 129 -8.52 0.57 7.71
C LEU A 129 -7.42 0.22 6.70
N ALA A 130 -7.80 -0.03 5.45
CA ALA A 130 -6.87 -0.23 4.33
C ALA A 130 -7.16 0.78 3.22
N GLU A 131 -6.30 1.78 3.06
CA GLU A 131 -6.35 2.71 1.94
C GLU A 131 -6.03 1.99 0.62
N THR A 132 -6.88 2.12 -0.38
CA THR A 132 -6.66 1.58 -1.72
C THR A 132 -7.18 2.56 -2.78
N LEU A 133 -7.00 2.24 -4.06
CA LEU A 133 -7.42 3.10 -5.17
C LEU A 133 -8.03 2.23 -6.29
N PRO A 134 -9.37 2.15 -6.41
CA PRO A 134 -10.05 1.24 -7.34
C PRO A 134 -9.51 1.32 -8.78
N ALA A 135 -9.26 2.53 -9.28
CA ALA A 135 -8.70 2.73 -10.62
C ALA A 135 -7.31 2.10 -10.80
N LEU A 136 -6.44 2.19 -9.78
CA LEU A 136 -5.11 1.57 -9.82
C LEU A 136 -5.17 0.06 -9.56
N VAL A 137 -6.08 -0.40 -8.70
CA VAL A 137 -6.36 -1.82 -8.50
C VAL A 137 -6.81 -2.45 -9.81
N LEU A 138 -7.82 -1.87 -10.47
CA LEU A 138 -8.32 -2.32 -11.76
C LEU A 138 -7.19 -2.38 -12.79
N LYS A 139 -6.40 -1.31 -12.90
CA LYS A 139 -5.23 -1.27 -13.79
C LYS A 139 -4.25 -2.40 -13.47
N SER A 140 -3.91 -2.62 -12.21
CA SER A 140 -3.00 -3.68 -11.80
C SER A 140 -3.50 -5.07 -12.20
N LEU A 141 -4.77 -5.38 -11.87
CA LEU A 141 -5.38 -6.68 -12.16
C LEU A 141 -5.48 -6.95 -13.65
N LEU A 142 -5.94 -5.96 -14.42
CA LEU A 142 -5.99 -6.06 -15.87
C LEU A 142 -4.60 -6.24 -16.50
N TRP A 143 -3.54 -5.66 -15.90
CA TRP A 143 -2.17 -5.85 -16.38
C TRP A 143 -1.68 -7.27 -16.11
N GLN A 144 -1.90 -7.77 -14.89
CA GLN A 144 -1.55 -9.12 -14.47
C GLN A 144 -2.21 -10.18 -15.38
N ASN A 145 -3.43 -9.93 -15.83
CA ASN A 145 -4.15 -10.80 -16.77
C ASN A 145 -3.82 -10.55 -18.25
N SER A 146 -2.99 -9.56 -18.58
CA SER A 146 -2.63 -9.26 -19.96
C SER A 146 -1.47 -10.13 -20.44
N ALA A 147 -1.50 -10.55 -21.72
CA ALA A 147 -0.39 -11.26 -22.36
C ALA A 147 0.92 -10.44 -22.36
N ALA A 148 0.83 -9.10 -22.32
CA ALA A 148 1.98 -8.21 -22.29
C ALA A 148 2.82 -8.32 -20.99
N SER A 149 2.26 -8.89 -19.92
CA SER A 149 2.97 -9.11 -18.66
C SER A 149 4.02 -10.23 -18.73
N GLY A 150 3.91 -11.17 -19.69
CA GLY A 150 4.73 -12.40 -19.72
C GLY A 150 5.91 -12.43 -20.71
N GLU A 151 5.94 -11.60 -21.76
CA GLU A 151 6.75 -11.90 -22.95
C GLU A 151 7.75 -10.81 -23.41
N ARG A 152 7.94 -9.72 -22.64
CA ARG A 152 8.76 -8.57 -23.08
C ARG A 152 9.89 -8.24 -22.11
N ASP A 153 10.92 -7.56 -22.62
CA ASP A 153 11.94 -6.97 -21.76
C ASP A 153 11.30 -5.96 -20.79
N LEU A 154 11.90 -5.82 -19.60
CA LEU A 154 11.32 -5.06 -18.50
C LEU A 154 11.16 -3.56 -18.80
N ALA A 155 11.99 -2.97 -19.66
CA ALA A 155 11.89 -1.56 -20.00
C ALA A 155 10.69 -1.30 -20.92
N SER A 156 10.48 -2.18 -21.90
CA SER A 156 9.28 -2.18 -22.75
C SER A 156 8.00 -2.38 -21.93
N GLN A 157 8.03 -3.30 -20.96
CA GLN A 157 6.89 -3.53 -20.05
C GLN A 157 6.55 -2.29 -19.22
N GLU A 158 7.55 -1.60 -18.66
CA GLU A 158 7.35 -0.35 -17.94
C GLU A 158 6.72 0.74 -18.83
N GLN A 159 7.22 0.91 -20.06
CA GLN A 159 6.65 1.87 -21.00
C GLN A 159 5.18 1.55 -21.33
N LEU A 160 4.87 0.28 -21.60
CA LEU A 160 3.50 -0.15 -21.90
C LEU A 160 2.57 0.05 -20.70
N PHE A 161 2.99 -0.37 -19.50
CA PHE A 161 2.18 -0.18 -18.30
C PHE A 161 1.88 1.30 -18.04
N ARG A 162 2.86 2.19 -18.26
CA ARG A 162 2.68 3.64 -18.08
C ARG A 162 1.80 4.27 -19.17
N ALA A 163 1.89 3.79 -20.40
CA ALA A 163 1.07 4.26 -21.52
C ALA A 163 -0.37 3.74 -21.46
N TRP A 164 -0.56 2.57 -20.84
CA TRP A 164 -1.84 1.92 -20.78
C TRP A 164 -2.74 2.51 -19.69
N THR A 165 -4.01 2.66 -20.02
CA THR A 165 -5.03 3.29 -19.18
C THR A 165 -6.15 2.27 -18.98
N ALA A 166 -6.56 2.07 -17.72
CA ALA A 166 -7.69 1.21 -17.43
C ALA A 166 -8.99 1.82 -18.00
N PRO A 167 -9.98 1.00 -18.39
CA PRO A 167 -11.27 1.49 -18.83
C PRO A 167 -11.91 2.41 -17.79
N ALA A 168 -12.46 3.55 -18.23
CA ALA A 168 -13.27 4.41 -17.38
C ALA A 168 -14.72 3.91 -17.40
N TYR A 169 -15.26 3.54 -16.22
CA TYR A 169 -16.62 2.98 -16.08
C TYR A 169 -17.50 3.76 -15.10
N ARG A 170 -16.94 4.73 -14.37
CA ARG A 170 -17.70 5.66 -13.52
C ARG A 170 -18.28 6.77 -14.38
N ARG A 171 -19.50 7.20 -14.09
CA ARG A 171 -20.17 8.27 -14.84
C ARG A 171 -19.35 9.56 -14.87
N SER A 172 -18.73 9.92 -13.75
CA SER A 172 -17.88 11.12 -13.60
C SER A 172 -16.62 11.10 -14.46
N ALA A 173 -16.16 9.91 -14.88
CA ALA A 173 -14.96 9.73 -15.69
C ALA A 173 -15.25 9.59 -17.20
N LEU A 174 -16.52 9.53 -17.59
CA LEU A 174 -16.94 9.42 -18.99
C LEU A 174 -17.20 10.80 -19.62
N PRO A 175 -17.15 10.91 -20.96
CA PRO A 175 -17.52 12.15 -21.65
C PRO A 175 -18.93 12.60 -21.28
N ALA A 176 -19.18 13.92 -21.18
CA ALA A 176 -20.48 14.47 -20.75
C ALA A 176 -21.69 14.02 -21.59
N ARG A 177 -21.46 13.62 -22.85
CA ARG A 177 -22.49 13.11 -23.78
C ARG A 177 -22.78 11.61 -23.60
N ALA A 178 -21.98 10.90 -22.81
CA ALA A 178 -22.14 9.47 -22.60
C ALA A 178 -23.42 9.20 -21.78
N GLY A 179 -24.26 8.31 -22.30
CA GLY A 179 -25.45 7.84 -21.61
C GLY A 179 -25.14 6.70 -20.65
N TRP A 180 -26.17 6.25 -19.93
CA TRP A 180 -26.08 5.08 -19.05
C TRP A 180 -25.70 3.80 -19.82
N ALA A 181 -26.07 3.70 -21.10
CA ALA A 181 -25.74 2.55 -21.95
C ALA A 181 -24.24 2.53 -22.30
N ASP A 182 -23.64 3.68 -22.62
CA ASP A 182 -22.20 3.77 -22.86
C ASP A 182 -21.42 3.40 -21.59
N GLN A 183 -21.90 3.83 -20.43
CA GLN A 183 -21.34 3.44 -19.14
C GLN A 183 -21.45 1.93 -18.90
N ALA A 184 -22.61 1.34 -19.19
CA ALA A 184 -22.83 -0.09 -19.02
C ALA A 184 -21.88 -0.92 -19.90
N VAL A 185 -21.70 -0.52 -21.16
CA VAL A 185 -20.74 -1.16 -22.10
C VAL A 185 -19.31 -1.03 -21.61
N ALA A 186 -18.93 0.14 -21.07
CA ALA A 186 -17.59 0.34 -20.51
C ALA A 186 -17.34 -0.56 -19.28
N LEU A 187 -18.34 -0.68 -18.40
CA LEU A 187 -18.28 -1.57 -17.23
C LEU A 187 -18.21 -3.04 -17.64
N GLU A 188 -19.04 -3.47 -18.59
CA GLU A 188 -19.01 -4.83 -19.14
C GLU A 188 -17.65 -5.16 -19.76
N THR A 189 -17.07 -4.22 -20.53
CA THR A 189 -15.73 -4.37 -21.11
C THR A 189 -14.67 -4.58 -20.04
N ALA A 190 -14.72 -3.79 -18.95
CA ALA A 190 -13.80 -3.95 -17.82
C ALA A 190 -13.95 -5.33 -17.15
N LEU A 191 -15.19 -5.77 -16.89
CA LEU A 191 -15.48 -7.06 -16.28
C LEU A 191 -15.04 -8.24 -17.15
N ASN A 192 -15.22 -8.15 -18.47
CA ASN A 192 -14.79 -9.19 -19.39
C ASN A 192 -13.28 -9.28 -19.49
N ALA A 193 -12.58 -8.14 -19.48
CA ALA A 193 -11.12 -8.11 -19.47
C ALA A 193 -10.51 -8.60 -18.15
N LEU A 194 -11.20 -8.41 -17.02
CA LEU A 194 -10.80 -8.99 -15.73
C LEU A 194 -10.95 -10.52 -15.74
N GLY A 195 -12.00 -11.05 -16.37
CA GLY A 195 -12.26 -12.48 -16.37
C GLY A 195 -12.51 -13.03 -14.96
N THR A 196 -11.87 -14.14 -14.62
CA THR A 196 -11.87 -14.72 -13.27
C THR A 196 -10.56 -14.38 -12.59
N ILE A 197 -10.62 -13.84 -11.37
CA ILE A 197 -9.43 -13.48 -10.58
C ILE A 197 -9.61 -14.06 -9.18
N GLU A 198 -8.62 -14.82 -8.73
CA GLU A 198 -8.61 -15.38 -7.38
C GLU A 198 -8.73 -14.29 -6.31
N GLY A 199 -9.68 -14.47 -5.39
CA GLY A 199 -9.98 -13.55 -4.30
C GLY A 199 -10.89 -12.36 -4.67
N TYR A 200 -11.41 -12.31 -5.90
CA TYR A 200 -12.38 -11.30 -6.33
C TYR A 200 -13.61 -11.94 -6.98
N ASP A 201 -14.77 -11.73 -6.36
CA ASP A 201 -16.05 -12.17 -6.92
C ASP A 201 -16.79 -11.02 -7.58
N PHE A 202 -16.82 -11.03 -8.91
CA PHE A 202 -17.53 -10.03 -9.72
C PHE A 202 -18.93 -10.48 -10.16
N SER A 203 -19.43 -11.64 -9.70
CA SER A 203 -20.74 -12.17 -10.11
C SER A 203 -21.87 -11.18 -9.79
N ALA A 204 -21.87 -10.64 -8.58
CA ALA A 204 -22.84 -9.64 -8.13
C ALA A 204 -22.83 -8.35 -9.00
N VAL A 205 -21.66 -7.96 -9.53
CA VAL A 205 -21.56 -6.82 -10.46
C VAL A 205 -22.23 -7.16 -11.79
N ARG A 206 -21.97 -8.37 -12.31
CA ARG A 206 -22.56 -8.83 -13.58
C ARG A 206 -24.08 -8.92 -13.48
N GLU A 207 -24.60 -9.42 -12.37
CA GLU A 207 -26.04 -9.47 -12.10
C GLU A 207 -26.66 -8.07 -12.00
N ALA A 208 -26.02 -7.16 -11.23
CA ALA A 208 -26.46 -5.78 -11.10
C ALA A 208 -26.48 -5.08 -12.47
N LEU A 209 -25.44 -5.27 -13.28
CA LEU A 209 -25.31 -4.69 -14.62
C LEU A 209 -26.35 -5.26 -15.60
N ALA A 210 -26.60 -6.58 -15.59
CA ALA A 210 -27.59 -7.22 -16.44
C ALA A 210 -29.01 -6.68 -16.20
N SER A 211 -29.29 -6.23 -14.98
CA SER A 211 -30.57 -5.61 -14.59
C SER A 211 -30.61 -4.07 -14.73
N ALA A 212 -29.51 -3.45 -15.15
CA ALA A 212 -29.38 -2.00 -15.23
C ALA A 212 -30.15 -1.44 -16.42
N ALA A 213 -31.09 -0.54 -16.13
CA ALA A 213 -31.93 0.13 -17.13
C ALA A 213 -31.98 1.66 -16.94
N SER A 214 -31.09 2.20 -16.12
CA SER A 214 -31.03 3.63 -15.79
C SER A 214 -29.62 4.03 -15.36
N SER A 215 -29.31 5.33 -15.45
CA SER A 215 -28.03 5.87 -14.97
C SER A 215 -27.76 5.54 -13.50
N GLU A 216 -28.79 5.55 -12.67
CA GLU A 216 -28.65 5.21 -11.24
C GLU A 216 -28.29 3.74 -11.04
N LYS A 217 -28.98 2.81 -11.72
CA LYS A 217 -28.66 1.38 -11.62
C LYS A 217 -27.27 1.06 -12.15
N THR A 218 -26.87 1.66 -13.27
CA THR A 218 -25.52 1.48 -13.83
C THR A 218 -24.45 2.05 -12.88
N GLU A 219 -24.70 3.22 -12.28
CA GLU A 219 -23.77 3.80 -11.31
C GLU A 219 -23.67 2.97 -10.02
N ASN A 220 -24.77 2.36 -9.58
CA ASN A 220 -24.79 1.43 -8.45
C ASN A 220 -23.97 0.16 -8.76
N ALA A 221 -24.08 -0.40 -9.97
CA ALA A 221 -23.26 -1.52 -10.41
C ALA A 221 -21.77 -1.14 -10.47
N ALA A 222 -21.45 0.05 -10.97
CA ALA A 222 -20.08 0.57 -10.96
C ALA A 222 -19.54 0.78 -9.53
N ALA A 223 -20.37 1.24 -8.59
CA ALA A 223 -19.97 1.42 -7.19
C ALA A 223 -19.77 0.07 -6.48
N LEU A 224 -20.53 -0.95 -6.88
CA LEU A 224 -20.32 -2.32 -6.42
C LEU A 224 -18.99 -2.89 -6.92
N LEU A 225 -18.62 -2.63 -8.18
CA LEU A 225 -17.29 -2.99 -8.67
C LEU A 225 -16.18 -2.34 -7.82
N ASP A 226 -16.29 -1.04 -7.53
CA ASP A 226 -15.31 -0.34 -6.67
C ASP A 226 -15.23 -0.98 -5.29
N ALA A 227 -16.36 -1.22 -4.62
CA ALA A 227 -16.41 -1.84 -3.29
C ALA A 227 -15.76 -3.24 -3.27
N ILE A 228 -15.95 -4.05 -4.33
CA ILE A 228 -15.31 -5.37 -4.47
C ILE A 228 -13.81 -5.24 -4.72
N LEU A 229 -13.38 -4.33 -5.60
CA LEU A 229 -11.95 -4.06 -5.84
C LEU A 229 -11.26 -3.60 -4.55
N ILE A 230 -11.93 -2.78 -3.76
CA ILE A 230 -11.46 -2.26 -2.47
C ILE A 230 -11.31 -3.39 -1.45
N GLY A 231 -12.41 -4.10 -1.18
CA GLY A 231 -12.44 -5.18 -0.19
C GLY A 231 -11.53 -6.35 -0.59
N GLY A 232 -11.57 -6.76 -1.86
CA GLY A 232 -10.76 -7.86 -2.37
C GLY A 232 -9.26 -7.56 -2.31
N THR A 233 -8.86 -6.30 -2.50
CA THR A 233 -7.46 -5.88 -2.32
C THR A 233 -7.04 -5.90 -0.85
N ALA A 234 -7.90 -5.44 0.06
CA ALA A 234 -7.65 -5.51 1.49
C ALA A 234 -7.51 -6.97 1.97
N LYS A 235 -8.40 -7.86 1.48
CA LYS A 235 -8.33 -9.31 1.70
C LYS A 235 -7.03 -9.90 1.18
N ARG A 236 -6.71 -9.67 -0.10
CA ARG A 236 -5.50 -10.16 -0.75
C ARG A 236 -4.24 -9.74 0.01
N TYR A 237 -4.21 -8.51 0.55
CA TYR A 237 -3.11 -8.04 1.39
C TYR A 237 -2.97 -8.81 2.72
N LEU A 238 -4.07 -9.20 3.35
CA LEU A 238 -4.03 -10.01 4.58
C LEU A 238 -3.67 -11.47 4.34
N ASP A 239 -4.09 -12.03 3.21
CA ASP A 239 -3.90 -13.46 2.91
C ASP A 239 -2.57 -13.74 2.22
N THR A 240 -2.20 -12.88 1.26
CA THR A 240 -1.07 -13.02 0.33
C THR A 240 -0.39 -11.66 0.11
N PRO A 241 0.18 -11.05 1.16
CA PRO A 241 0.80 -9.71 1.08
C PRO A 241 1.88 -9.57 -0.01
N GLU A 242 2.58 -10.65 -0.35
CA GLU A 242 3.56 -10.72 -1.43
C GLU A 242 2.95 -10.55 -2.84
N SER A 243 1.62 -10.59 -2.95
CA SER A 243 0.88 -10.22 -4.15
C SER A 243 0.38 -8.76 -4.14
N CYS A 244 0.72 -8.00 -3.09
CA CYS A 244 0.33 -6.61 -2.88
C CYS A 244 1.51 -5.68 -2.58
N LEU A 245 1.42 -4.44 -3.03
CA LEU A 245 2.35 -3.37 -2.69
C LEU A 245 1.71 -2.46 -1.63
N PHE A 246 2.32 -2.37 -0.46
CA PHE A 246 2.10 -1.28 0.49
C PHE A 246 2.95 -0.08 0.06
N ALA A 247 2.30 0.94 -0.51
CA ALA A 247 2.92 2.09 -1.12
C ALA A 247 2.79 3.31 -0.21
N GLY A 248 3.88 3.71 0.46
CA GLY A 248 3.92 4.88 1.33
C GLY A 248 4.41 4.53 2.73
N GLU A 249 4.19 5.44 3.68
CA GLU A 249 4.56 5.25 5.08
C GLU A 249 3.33 5.43 5.96
N ARG A 250 3.25 4.73 7.09
CA ARG A 250 2.05 4.76 7.95
C ARG A 250 1.71 6.15 8.46
N ASP A 251 2.72 6.93 8.84
CA ASP A 251 2.53 8.24 9.47
C ASP A 251 2.31 9.36 8.44
N ASP A 252 2.74 9.15 7.19
CA ASP A 252 2.69 10.14 6.11
C ASP A 252 1.70 9.77 4.98
N GLY A 253 0.96 8.68 5.16
CA GLY A 253 -0.02 8.15 4.21
C GLY A 253 0.51 7.00 3.34
N TYR A 254 -0.38 6.06 3.04
CA TYR A 254 -0.09 4.86 2.26
C TYR A 254 -1.26 4.49 1.34
N VAL A 255 -1.01 3.58 0.40
CA VAL A 255 -2.03 2.92 -0.43
C VAL A 255 -1.63 1.47 -0.65
N ILE A 256 -2.59 0.57 -0.63
CA ILE A 256 -2.42 -0.85 -0.92
C ILE A 256 -2.99 -1.15 -2.30
N VAL A 257 -2.19 -1.79 -3.14
CA VAL A 257 -2.60 -2.23 -4.48
C VAL A 257 -2.08 -3.63 -4.76
N PRO A 258 -2.78 -4.46 -5.56
CA PRO A 258 -2.20 -5.66 -6.12
C PRO A 258 -0.94 -5.29 -6.90
N ALA A 259 0.11 -6.10 -6.80
CA ALA A 259 1.38 -5.81 -7.43
C ALA A 259 2.12 -7.07 -7.84
N ASP A 260 2.49 -7.12 -9.11
CA ASP A 260 3.47 -8.06 -9.64
C ASP A 260 4.91 -7.50 -9.47
N SER A 261 5.89 -8.23 -9.99
CA SER A 261 7.29 -7.79 -9.98
C SER A 261 7.51 -6.45 -10.70
N LEU A 262 6.74 -6.15 -11.75
CA LEU A 262 6.86 -4.90 -12.50
C LEU A 262 6.37 -3.72 -11.65
N MET A 263 5.18 -3.80 -11.07
CA MET A 263 4.62 -2.74 -10.23
C MET A 263 5.47 -2.47 -9.01
N ARG A 264 6.00 -3.51 -8.36
CA ARG A 264 6.98 -3.36 -7.27
C ARG A 264 8.22 -2.61 -7.74
N ARG A 265 8.74 -2.93 -8.92
CA ARG A 265 9.87 -2.22 -9.52
C ARG A 265 9.53 -0.78 -9.87
N LEU A 266 8.36 -0.49 -10.44
CA LEU A 266 7.93 0.87 -10.79
C LEU A 266 7.80 1.78 -9.57
N TRP A 267 7.38 1.20 -8.44
CA TRP A 267 7.35 1.89 -7.16
C TRP A 267 8.76 2.26 -6.67
N LEU A 268 9.70 1.35 -6.87
CA LEU A 268 11.07 1.44 -6.38
C LEU A 268 12.04 2.12 -7.31
N SER A 269 11.74 2.17 -8.61
CA SER A 269 12.52 2.95 -9.55
C SER A 269 12.51 4.37 -9.01
N ASP A 270 13.59 5.13 -9.11
CA ASP A 270 13.57 6.54 -8.76
C ASP A 270 13.25 7.34 -10.01
N GLY A 271 12.19 8.13 -9.94
CA GLY A 271 11.53 8.77 -11.07
C GLY A 271 12.27 10.07 -11.24
N GLY A 272 13.44 9.97 -11.86
CA GLY A 272 14.32 11.10 -12.10
C GLY A 272 15.24 11.49 -10.95
N GLN A 273 15.31 10.75 -9.83
CA GLN A 273 16.53 10.81 -9.02
C GLN A 273 17.54 9.91 -9.71
N ALA A 274 18.60 10.51 -10.25
CA ALA A 274 19.75 9.77 -10.72
C ALA A 274 20.17 8.83 -9.59
N SER A 275 20.16 7.53 -9.86
CA SER A 275 20.84 6.57 -9.00
C SER A 275 22.27 7.09 -8.81
N GLY A 276 22.61 7.64 -7.65
CA GLY A 276 23.97 8.15 -7.41
C GLY A 276 24.10 9.47 -6.65
N GLU A 277 23.06 10.26 -6.40
CA GLU A 277 23.18 11.39 -5.47
C GLU A 277 23.20 10.88 -4.03
N LEU A 278 24.39 10.46 -3.61
CA LEU A 278 24.68 10.22 -2.20
C LEU A 278 24.56 11.56 -1.47
N PHE A 279 23.89 11.59 -0.31
CA PHE A 279 23.85 12.81 0.47
C PHE A 279 25.25 13.13 1.03
N PRO A 280 25.57 14.42 1.25
CA PRO A 280 26.78 14.81 1.97
C PRO A 280 26.82 14.13 3.33
N GLN A 281 28.02 13.71 3.77
CA GLN A 281 28.22 13.10 5.10
C GLN A 281 27.59 13.92 6.24
N ALA A 282 27.63 15.25 6.16
CA ALA A 282 26.99 16.15 7.12
C ALA A 282 25.48 15.93 7.24
N SER A 283 24.80 15.62 6.13
CA SER A 283 23.36 15.34 6.11
C SER A 283 23.05 13.97 6.75
N LEU A 284 23.95 12.98 6.69
CA LEU A 284 23.75 11.73 7.44
C LEU A 284 23.75 11.97 8.94
N ARG A 285 24.74 12.73 9.41
CA ARG A 285 24.89 13.09 10.82
C ARG A 285 23.70 13.92 11.30
N GLU A 286 23.19 14.83 10.48
CA GLU A 286 21.97 15.59 10.78
C GLU A 286 20.75 14.67 10.88
N ARG A 287 20.59 13.72 9.94
CA ARG A 287 19.44 12.80 9.90
C ARG A 287 19.41 11.77 11.03
N LEU A 288 20.58 11.25 11.41
CA LEU A 288 20.71 10.31 12.52
C LEU A 288 20.89 11.02 13.88
N GLY A 289 21.17 12.32 13.87
CA GLY A 289 21.39 13.13 15.06
C GLY A 289 22.46 12.55 15.98
N ASN A 290 22.21 12.66 17.29
CA ASN A 290 23.04 12.08 18.34
C ASN A 290 22.68 10.61 18.63
N GLU A 291 21.75 10.02 17.88
CA GLU A 291 21.23 8.68 18.15
C GLU A 291 22.13 7.57 17.58
N ALA A 292 23.08 7.93 16.70
CA ALA A 292 24.07 7.02 16.15
C ALA A 292 25.49 7.59 16.19
N ARG A 293 26.45 6.73 16.49
CA ARG A 293 27.88 6.99 16.32
C ARG A 293 28.30 6.59 14.91
N LEU A 294 28.85 7.55 14.18
CA LEU A 294 29.34 7.35 12.82
C LEU A 294 30.85 7.13 12.79
N ARG A 295 31.30 6.05 12.15
CA ARG A 295 32.71 5.70 11.95
C ARG A 295 33.01 5.57 10.46
N SER A 296 34.13 6.15 10.00
CA SER A 296 34.62 5.92 8.64
C SER A 296 35.15 4.49 8.51
N MET A 297 34.70 3.79 7.47
CA MET A 297 35.19 2.46 7.11
C MET A 297 36.33 2.50 6.10
N ASP A 298 36.45 3.59 5.34
CA ASP A 298 37.50 3.72 4.35
C ASP A 298 38.85 4.02 5.02
N LEU A 299 39.87 3.24 4.65
CA LEU A 299 41.26 3.44 5.11
C LEU A 299 41.92 4.64 4.41
N LEU A 300 41.43 5.00 3.22
CA LEU A 300 41.95 6.08 2.38
C LEU A 300 40.80 6.91 1.84
N ASN A 301 40.92 8.24 1.97
CA ASN A 301 40.00 9.16 1.33
C ASN A 301 40.46 9.41 -0.12
N VAL A 302 39.68 8.96 -1.11
CA VAL A 302 40.00 9.10 -2.53
C VAL A 302 39.01 10.09 -3.15
N PRO A 303 39.48 11.21 -3.74
CA PRO A 303 38.60 12.19 -4.37
C PRO A 303 37.68 11.56 -5.42
N GLY A 304 36.39 11.90 -5.37
CA GLY A 304 35.38 11.39 -6.30
C GLY A 304 34.83 9.99 -5.97
N ARG A 305 35.36 9.29 -4.96
CA ARG A 305 34.81 8.03 -4.47
C ARG A 305 33.79 8.28 -3.35
N PRO A 306 32.65 7.56 -3.33
CA PRO A 306 31.77 7.51 -2.18
C PRO A 306 32.52 7.16 -0.89
N ALA A 307 32.25 7.89 0.18
CA ALA A 307 32.77 7.57 1.51
C ALA A 307 31.85 6.57 2.21
N ARG A 308 32.41 5.52 2.79
CA ARG A 308 31.67 4.52 3.56
C ARG A 308 31.67 4.83 5.05
N LEU A 309 30.47 4.99 5.59
CA LEU A 309 30.23 5.27 6.99
C LEU A 309 29.44 4.14 7.63
N GLU A 310 29.95 3.67 8.75
CA GLU A 310 29.27 2.74 9.64
C GLU A 310 28.56 3.53 10.73
N ALA A 311 27.25 3.31 10.86
CA ALA A 311 26.44 3.80 11.95
C ALA A 311 26.24 2.68 12.98
N THR A 312 26.63 2.96 14.23
CA THR A 312 26.28 2.15 15.40
C THR A 312 25.34 2.94 16.27
N PHE A 313 24.20 2.37 16.65
CA PHE A 313 23.12 3.10 17.31
C PHE A 313 23.26 3.02 18.83
N ASN A 314 22.96 4.13 19.53
CA ASN A 314 22.94 4.15 21.00
C ASN A 314 21.76 3.32 21.54
N GLU A 315 20.60 3.44 20.90
CA GLU A 315 19.46 2.55 21.06
C GLU A 315 19.25 1.82 19.74
N SER A 316 19.28 0.48 19.76
CA SER A 316 19.12 -0.30 18.53
C SER A 316 17.71 -0.09 17.96
N PRO A 317 17.59 0.49 16.74
CA PRO A 317 16.30 0.62 16.07
C PRO A 317 15.60 -0.74 16.01
N LEU A 318 14.36 -0.78 16.48
CA LEU A 318 13.51 -1.95 16.42
C LEU A 318 12.56 -1.78 15.23
N TYR A 319 12.59 -2.75 14.34
CA TYR A 319 11.70 -2.84 13.21
C TYR A 319 10.96 -4.17 13.26
N GLU A 320 9.83 -4.26 12.58
CA GLU A 320 9.23 -5.53 12.22
C GLU A 320 8.99 -5.60 10.72
N PHE A 321 9.04 -6.80 10.16
CA PHE A 321 8.57 -7.08 8.82
C PHE A 321 7.50 -8.16 8.90
N ASP A 322 6.57 -8.13 7.95
CA ASP A 322 5.40 -8.99 8.00
C ASP A 322 5.61 -10.28 7.17
N ASN A 323 6.64 -10.37 6.33
CA ASN A 323 7.19 -11.63 5.79
C ASN A 323 8.66 -11.50 5.31
N ILE A 324 9.32 -12.65 5.10
CA ILE A 324 10.72 -12.75 4.66
C ILE A 324 10.97 -12.00 3.34
N ASP A 325 10.03 -12.12 2.40
CA ASP A 325 10.16 -11.52 1.08
C ASP A 325 10.06 -9.99 1.13
N GLU A 326 9.34 -9.43 2.11
CA GLU A 326 9.23 -8.00 2.41
C GLU A 326 10.47 -7.45 3.09
N MET A 327 11.15 -8.24 3.91
CA MET A 327 12.42 -7.83 4.50
C MET A 327 13.51 -7.61 3.42
N LEU A 328 13.38 -8.27 2.26
CA LEU A 328 14.19 -7.96 1.09
C LEU A 328 13.88 -6.56 0.53
N TRP A 329 12.89 -5.84 1.04
CA TRP A 329 12.49 -4.51 0.61
C TRP A 329 12.32 -3.61 1.84
N TRP A 330 13.42 -3.01 2.28
CA TRP A 330 13.50 -2.19 3.52
C TRP A 330 12.34 -1.20 3.76
N LYS A 331 11.74 -0.66 2.69
CA LYS A 331 10.56 0.23 2.75
C LYS A 331 9.29 -0.42 3.34
N HIS A 332 9.24 -1.75 3.41
CA HIS A 332 8.10 -2.50 3.95
C HIS A 332 8.30 -2.85 5.43
N CYS A 333 9.47 -2.55 6.01
CA CYS A 333 9.70 -2.70 7.44
C CYS A 333 8.95 -1.60 8.21
N ARG A 334 8.17 -2.00 9.21
CA ARG A 334 7.51 -1.10 10.17
C ARG A 334 8.51 -0.72 11.25
N HIS A 335 8.73 0.57 11.45
CA HIS A 335 9.54 1.07 12.55
C HIS A 335 8.74 1.03 13.85
N LEU A 336 9.27 0.36 14.87
CA LEU A 336 8.60 0.17 16.16
C LEU A 336 9.16 1.08 17.25
N ALA A 337 10.48 1.24 17.30
CA ALA A 337 11.14 2.03 18.33
C ALA A 337 12.58 2.41 17.93
N GLY A 338 13.09 3.49 18.50
CA GLY A 338 14.47 3.95 18.31
C GLY A 338 14.64 4.91 17.13
N PRO A 339 15.88 5.06 16.62
CA PRO A 339 16.21 5.96 15.52
C PRO A 339 15.59 5.52 14.19
N LYS A 340 14.85 6.43 13.54
CA LYS A 340 14.40 6.21 12.15
C LYS A 340 15.59 6.24 11.20
N MET A 341 15.80 5.15 10.47
CA MET A 341 16.96 5.02 9.59
C MET A 341 16.71 5.65 8.22
N PRO A 342 17.64 6.48 7.69
CA PRO A 342 17.61 6.87 6.31
C PRO A 342 17.85 5.66 5.40
N VAL A 343 17.16 5.61 4.27
CA VAL A 343 17.26 4.53 3.27
C VAL A 343 18.20 4.87 2.12
N ASN A 344 18.40 6.16 1.87
CA ASN A 344 19.32 6.64 0.84
C ASN A 344 20.76 6.35 1.27
N GLY A 345 21.62 6.00 0.33
CA GLY A 345 23.01 5.62 0.63
C GLY A 345 23.17 4.31 1.42
N LEU A 346 22.12 3.72 2.00
CA LEU A 346 22.20 2.49 2.78
C LEU A 346 22.66 1.34 1.88
N GLN A 347 23.77 0.69 2.24
CA GLN A 347 24.40 -0.40 1.50
C GLN A 347 24.33 -1.73 2.24
N GLU A 348 24.41 -1.69 3.57
CA GLU A 348 24.43 -2.89 4.38
C GLU A 348 23.77 -2.63 5.72
N ILE A 349 23.12 -3.65 6.25
CA ILE A 349 22.49 -3.63 7.57
C ILE A 349 22.83 -4.94 8.26
N GLN A 350 23.20 -4.85 9.52
CA GLN A 350 23.34 -5.99 10.40
C GLN A 350 22.18 -5.97 11.39
N ILE A 351 21.44 -7.06 11.43
CA ILE A 351 20.23 -7.19 12.23
C ILE A 351 20.32 -8.37 13.19
N GLU A 352 19.63 -8.28 14.31
CA GLU A 352 19.37 -9.38 15.23
C GLU A 352 17.87 -9.64 15.26
N LEU A 353 17.46 -10.85 14.91
CA LEU A 353 16.06 -11.24 15.03
C LEU A 353 15.70 -11.45 16.51
N ARG A 354 14.47 -11.06 16.85
CA ARG A 354 13.87 -11.40 18.14
C ARG A 354 12.75 -12.40 17.90
N ALA A 355 12.99 -13.66 18.23
CA ALA A 355 11.94 -14.67 18.27
C ALA A 355 11.47 -14.82 19.73
N GLY A 356 10.46 -14.04 20.14
CA GLY A 356 9.89 -14.14 21.49
C GLY A 356 10.89 -13.85 22.64
N ASP A 357 10.79 -14.63 23.72
CA ASP A 357 11.64 -14.56 24.93
C ASP A 357 12.95 -15.36 24.81
N GLU A 358 13.26 -15.92 23.63
CA GLU A 358 14.51 -16.65 23.43
C GLU A 358 15.71 -15.70 23.29
N GLU A 359 16.90 -16.20 23.63
CA GLU A 359 18.15 -15.45 23.51
C GLU A 359 18.35 -14.92 22.07
N PRO A 360 18.93 -13.72 21.92
CA PRO A 360 19.14 -13.11 20.60
C PRO A 360 19.92 -14.06 19.69
N GLY A 361 19.32 -14.40 18.55
CA GLY A 361 19.95 -15.23 17.53
C GLY A 361 21.17 -14.55 16.90
N ALA A 362 22.02 -15.33 16.23
CA ALA A 362 23.22 -14.81 15.57
C ALA A 362 22.89 -13.64 14.62
N SER A 363 23.68 -12.56 14.70
CA SER A 363 23.48 -11.37 13.87
C SER A 363 23.54 -11.71 12.37
N LEU A 364 22.59 -11.20 11.60
CA LEU A 364 22.43 -11.44 10.18
C LEU A 364 22.83 -10.22 9.39
N ARG A 365 23.48 -10.44 8.24
CA ARG A 365 23.93 -9.39 7.35
C ARG A 365 23.06 -9.33 6.10
N LEU A 366 22.58 -8.12 5.84
CA LEU A 366 21.78 -7.73 4.68
C LEU A 366 22.58 -6.79 3.82
N VAL A 367 22.74 -7.13 2.54
CA VAL A 367 23.49 -6.33 1.57
C VAL A 367 22.55 -5.83 0.51
N ARG A 368 22.67 -4.55 0.13
CA ARG A 368 21.89 -3.95 -0.94
C ARG A 368 22.13 -4.71 -2.24
N SER A 369 21.04 -5.13 -2.87
CA SER A 369 21.07 -5.79 -4.18
C SER A 369 21.58 -4.84 -5.25
N ARG A 370 22.50 -5.32 -6.09
CA ARG A 370 23.04 -4.57 -7.23
C ARG A 370 22.00 -4.31 -8.34
N HIS A 371 20.90 -5.05 -8.36
CA HIS A 371 19.95 -5.06 -9.48
C HIS A 371 18.60 -4.39 -9.17
N GLN A 372 18.37 -3.93 -7.94
CA GLN A 372 17.07 -3.46 -7.49
C GLN A 372 17.24 -2.36 -6.43
N ALA A 373 16.74 -1.16 -6.74
CA ALA A 373 16.78 -0.02 -5.83
C ALA A 373 16.04 -0.38 -4.53
N LEU A 374 16.77 -0.25 -3.40
CA LEU A 374 16.25 -0.49 -2.03
C LEU A 374 15.83 -1.92 -1.70
N SER A 375 16.31 -2.91 -2.46
CA SER A 375 16.22 -4.30 -2.03
C SER A 375 17.50 -4.73 -1.30
N PHE A 376 17.34 -5.49 -0.22
CA PHE A 376 18.44 -6.12 0.50
C PHE A 376 18.37 -7.62 0.28
N ARG A 377 19.52 -8.28 0.23
CA ARG A 377 19.63 -9.74 0.20
C ARG A 377 20.46 -10.19 1.37
N PHE A 378 20.12 -11.35 1.92
CA PHE A 378 20.96 -12.00 2.92
C PHE A 378 22.27 -12.44 2.30
N ASP A 379 23.36 -12.19 3.02
CA ASP A 379 24.68 -12.69 2.66
C ASP A 379 24.75 -14.24 2.73
N ARG A 380 23.83 -14.87 3.48
CA ARG A 380 23.68 -16.34 3.62
C ARG A 380 22.21 -16.76 3.74
N PRO A 381 21.46 -16.88 2.63
CA PRO A 381 20.03 -17.17 2.65
C PRO A 381 19.65 -18.49 3.35
N GLU A 382 20.50 -19.53 3.28
CA GLU A 382 20.19 -20.83 3.89
C GLU A 382 20.27 -20.80 5.42
N ALA A 383 21.13 -19.95 5.98
CA ALA A 383 21.20 -19.77 7.43
C ALA A 383 19.88 -19.21 7.96
N TRP A 384 19.18 -18.39 7.18
CA TRP A 384 17.95 -17.73 7.61
C TRP A 384 16.69 -18.57 7.44
N ARG A 385 16.58 -19.31 6.32
CA ARG A 385 15.46 -20.24 6.06
C ARG A 385 15.30 -21.33 7.13
N ARG A 386 16.34 -21.58 7.93
CA ARG A 386 16.30 -22.52 9.06
C ARG A 386 15.64 -21.95 10.32
N HIS A 387 15.62 -20.62 10.47
CA HIS A 387 15.20 -19.96 11.71
C HIS A 387 13.81 -19.34 11.60
N LEU A 388 13.37 -18.92 10.41
CA LEU A 388 12.07 -18.29 10.23
C LEU A 388 11.29 -18.91 9.05
N PRO A 389 10.02 -19.31 9.25
CA PRO A 389 9.11 -19.65 8.16
C PRO A 389 8.94 -18.48 7.18
N THR A 390 9.00 -18.75 5.88
CA THR A 390 8.78 -17.72 4.85
C THR A 390 7.31 -17.31 4.69
N ARG A 391 6.36 -18.07 5.26
CA ARG A 391 4.92 -18.01 4.93
C ARG A 391 4.00 -18.43 6.08
N ASP A 392 4.19 -17.88 7.27
CA ASP A 392 3.32 -18.17 8.43
C ASP A 392 2.44 -16.98 8.85
N ASN A 393 2.40 -15.91 8.05
CA ASN A 393 1.63 -14.69 8.31
C ASN A 393 1.92 -14.03 9.67
N ARG A 394 3.11 -14.25 10.22
CA ARG A 394 3.56 -13.61 11.46
C ARG A 394 4.46 -12.42 11.18
N THR A 395 4.40 -11.44 12.08
CA THR A 395 5.35 -10.35 12.13
C THR A 395 6.63 -10.79 12.85
N TYR A 396 7.77 -10.31 12.38
CA TYR A 396 9.08 -10.67 12.91
C TYR A 396 9.83 -9.43 13.34
N PRO A 397 9.95 -9.18 14.65
CA PRO A 397 10.72 -8.07 15.14
C PRO A 397 12.22 -8.35 14.96
N PHE A 398 12.97 -7.32 14.57
CA PHE A 398 14.41 -7.34 14.46
C PHE A 398 15.00 -6.03 14.93
N ARG A 399 16.18 -6.11 15.54
CA ARG A 399 16.96 -4.96 15.94
C ARG A 399 18.03 -4.69 14.92
N VAL A 400 18.21 -3.44 14.55
CA VAL A 400 19.36 -3.03 13.77
C VAL A 400 20.51 -2.77 14.72
N VAL A 401 21.55 -3.59 14.59
CA VAL A 401 22.77 -3.46 15.39
C VAL A 401 23.70 -2.45 14.74
N ARG A 402 23.74 -2.46 13.40
CA ARG A 402 24.69 -1.68 12.61
C ARG A 402 24.13 -1.43 11.20
N ALA A 403 24.45 -0.26 10.64
CA ALA A 403 24.12 0.09 9.27
C ALA A 403 25.32 0.73 8.57
N VAL A 404 25.52 0.44 7.29
CA VAL A 404 26.60 1.01 6.47
C VAL A 404 26.01 1.82 5.34
N TYR A 405 26.50 3.04 5.20
CA TYR A 405 26.07 4.02 4.22
C TYR A 405 27.21 4.39 3.28
N ASP A 406 26.92 4.50 1.99
CA ASP A 406 27.70 5.31 1.08
C ASP A 406 27.19 6.76 1.17
N THR A 407 28.11 7.71 1.35
CA THR A 407 27.83 9.16 1.35
C THR A 407 28.66 9.87 0.31
N ALA A 408 28.22 11.05 -0.13
CA ALA A 408 29.05 11.90 -0.98
C ALA A 408 30.31 12.28 -0.18
N PRO A 409 31.48 12.37 -0.85
CA PRO A 409 32.70 12.78 -0.20
C PRO A 409 32.50 14.14 0.49
N SER A 410 33.01 14.27 1.72
CA SER A 410 33.07 15.56 2.41
C SER A 410 33.93 16.52 1.58
N ALA A 411 33.38 17.67 1.23
CA ALA A 411 34.11 18.76 0.58
C ALA A 411 35.27 19.25 1.45
#